data_AF-A0A3D4JJS2-F1
#
_entry.id   AF-A0A3D4JJS2-F1
#
_cell.length_a   1.000
_cell.length_b   1.000
_cell.length_c   1.000
_cell.angle_alpha   90.00
_cell.angle_beta   90.00
_cell.angle_gamma   90.00
#
_symmetry.space_group_name_H-M   'P 1'
#
loop_
_entity.id
_entity.type
_entity.pdbx_description
1 polymer ?
#
loop_
_entity_poly.entity_id
_entity_poly.type
_entity_poly.pdbx_seq_one_letter_code
_entity_poly.pdbx_strand_id
1 'polypeptide(L)'
;MNEIKPFAGGAVTGILIWVIMTLCDAVDERILKYDSYLGMIACIAVPLILSVIYIIIYLKKKPSLKNILLWFAGFLSFGIISAFIICGMVDNRTYILSASCAGGCSFMCLNGIEYIIYAFFTIGGFLIISSIFHIIFAVIRYFSNKKEN
;
A
#
# COMPACT_ATOMS: atom_id res chain seq x y z
N MET A 1 23.08 14.94 -9.37
CA MET A 1 22.40 13.85 -10.11
C MET A 1 22.07 12.72 -9.13
N ASN A 2 20.87 12.39 -8.65
CA ASN A 2 19.52 13.00 -8.63
C ASN A 2 18.80 12.36 -7.42
N GLU A 3 18.50 13.12 -6.37
CA GLU A 3 17.73 12.64 -5.19
C GLU A 3 16.26 12.30 -5.53
N ILE A 4 15.84 12.61 -6.75
CA ILE A 4 14.49 12.41 -7.28
C ILE A 4 14.14 10.93 -7.51
N LYS A 5 15.12 10.04 -7.73
CA LYS A 5 14.86 8.63 -8.10
C LYS A 5 14.20 7.78 -6.99
N PRO A 6 14.65 7.85 -5.72
CA PRO A 6 14.02 7.09 -4.63
C PRO A 6 12.62 7.62 -4.30
N PHE A 7 12.46 8.94 -4.21
CA PHE A 7 11.16 9.55 -3.89
C PHE A 7 10.10 9.21 -4.95
N ALA A 8 10.42 9.36 -6.24
CA ALA A 8 9.51 9.00 -7.32
C ALA A 8 9.11 7.51 -7.29
N GLY A 9 10.06 6.61 -7.00
CA GLY A 9 9.76 5.18 -6.86
C GLY A 9 8.79 4.89 -5.72
N GLY A 10 8.94 5.59 -4.59
CA GLY A 10 7.99 5.53 -3.48
C GLY A 10 6.62 6.03 -3.89
N ALA A 11 6.57 7.22 -4.50
CA ALA A 11 5.33 7.85 -4.97
C ALA A 11 4.52 6.95 -5.89
N VAL A 12 5.18 6.37 -6.90
CA VAL A 12 4.56 5.41 -7.83
C VAL A 12 4.01 4.19 -7.08
N THR A 13 4.74 3.67 -6.09
CA THR A 13 4.27 2.53 -5.29
C THR A 13 3.04 2.88 -4.46
N GLY A 14 3.00 4.09 -3.89
CA GLY A 14 1.83 4.59 -3.14
C GLY A 14 0.59 4.69 -4.03
N ILE A 15 0.72 5.28 -5.22
CA ILE A 15 -0.38 5.36 -6.21
C ILE A 15 -0.81 3.96 -6.67
N LEU A 16 0.15 3.06 -6.91
CA LEU A 16 -0.13 1.72 -7.42
C LEU A 16 -1.04 0.92 -6.48
N ILE A 17 -0.88 1.06 -5.16
CA ILE A 17 -1.78 0.41 -4.19
C ILE A 17 -3.22 0.87 -4.41
N TRP A 18 -3.45 2.17 -4.56
CA TRP A 18 -4.78 2.70 -4.84
C TRP A 18 -5.37 2.15 -6.13
N VAL A 19 -4.57 2.09 -7.20
CA VAL A 19 -5.00 1.52 -8.48
C VAL A 19 -5.40 0.06 -8.33
N ILE A 20 -4.60 -0.75 -7.63
CA ILE A 20 -4.90 -2.17 -7.41
C ILE A 20 -6.21 -2.33 -6.63
N MET A 21 -6.37 -1.61 -5.52
CA MET A 21 -7.57 -1.72 -4.69
C MET A 21 -8.83 -1.26 -5.43
N THR A 22 -8.74 -0.16 -6.17
CA THR A 22 -9.84 0.33 -7.03
C THR A 22 -10.23 -0.71 -8.08
N LEU A 23 -9.26 -1.37 -8.70
CA LEU A 23 -9.53 -2.40 -9.70
C LEU A 23 -10.14 -3.65 -9.08
N CYS A 24 -9.65 -4.09 -7.92
CA CYS A 24 -10.23 -5.23 -7.19
C CYS A 24 -11.70 -4.98 -6.87
N ASP A 25 -12.01 -3.79 -6.36
CA ASP A 25 -13.37 -3.35 -6.04
C ASP A 25 -14.27 -3.28 -7.29
N ALA A 26 -13.76 -2.69 -8.37
CA ALA A 26 -14.50 -2.65 -9.63
C ALA A 26 -14.81 -4.05 -10.21
N VAL A 27 -13.92 -5.02 -10.04
CA VAL A 27 -14.15 -6.40 -10.46
C VAL A 27 -15.15 -7.08 -9.54
N ASP A 28 -15.01 -6.91 -8.22
CA ASP A 28 -15.91 -7.45 -7.21
C ASP A 28 -17.35 -7.00 -7.49
N GLU A 29 -17.59 -5.70 -7.65
CA GLU A 29 -18.92 -5.14 -7.86
C GLU A 29 -19.48 -5.45 -9.26
N ARG A 30 -18.70 -5.19 -10.33
CA ARG A 30 -19.24 -5.18 -11.70
C ARG A 30 -19.21 -6.54 -12.39
N ILE A 31 -18.28 -7.41 -12.00
CA ILE A 31 -18.07 -8.70 -12.67
C ILE A 31 -18.54 -9.85 -11.77
N LEU A 32 -18.04 -9.90 -10.53
CA LEU A 32 -18.30 -11.03 -9.64
C LEU A 32 -19.59 -10.87 -8.83
N LYS A 33 -20.12 -9.65 -8.71
CA LYS A 33 -21.28 -9.29 -7.90
C LYS A 33 -21.13 -9.72 -6.43
N TYR A 34 -19.91 -9.59 -5.91
CA TYR A 34 -19.61 -9.71 -4.49
C TYR A 34 -19.36 -8.33 -3.90
N ASP A 35 -19.71 -8.13 -2.64
CA ASP A 35 -19.45 -6.85 -1.95
C ASP A 35 -17.95 -6.62 -1.74
N SER A 36 -17.21 -7.68 -1.37
CA SER A 36 -15.79 -7.54 -1.04
C SER A 36 -15.05 -8.88 -0.97
N TYR A 37 -14.60 -9.39 -2.11
CA TYR A 37 -13.87 -10.65 -2.19
C TYR A 37 -12.41 -10.45 -2.57
N LEU A 38 -12.16 -9.94 -3.78
CA LEU A 38 -10.82 -9.62 -4.25
C LEU A 38 -10.19 -8.49 -3.44
N GLY A 39 -10.95 -7.48 -3.02
CA GLY A 39 -10.44 -6.40 -2.16
C GLY A 39 -9.84 -6.93 -0.85
N MET A 40 -10.54 -7.87 -0.20
CA MET A 40 -10.07 -8.51 1.04
C MET A 40 -8.83 -9.39 0.81
N ILE A 41 -8.79 -10.17 -0.29
CA ILE A 41 -7.61 -10.98 -0.61
C ILE A 41 -6.41 -10.08 -0.92
N ALA A 42 -6.62 -9.04 -1.73
CA ALA A 42 -5.58 -8.11 -2.14
C ALA A 42 -5.00 -7.34 -0.95
N CYS A 43 -5.83 -6.94 0.02
CA CYS A 43 -5.35 -6.16 1.16
C CYS A 43 -4.39 -6.93 2.08
N ILE A 44 -4.38 -8.27 2.00
CA ILE A 44 -3.41 -9.15 2.66
C ILE A 44 -2.25 -9.51 1.72
N ALA A 45 -2.54 -9.88 0.47
CA ALA A 45 -1.54 -10.38 -0.46
C ALA A 45 -0.57 -9.29 -0.96
N VAL A 46 -1.09 -8.12 -1.33
CA VAL A 46 -0.31 -7.00 -1.86
C VAL A 46 0.78 -6.52 -0.91
N PRO A 47 0.52 -6.24 0.39
CA PRO A 47 1.58 -5.79 1.29
C PRO A 47 2.68 -6.86 1.47
N LEU A 48 2.33 -8.15 1.52
CA LEU A 48 3.30 -9.24 1.60
C LEU A 48 4.20 -9.29 0.36
N ILE A 49 3.61 -9.25 -0.83
CA ILE A 49 4.35 -9.26 -2.11
C ILE A 49 5.26 -8.03 -2.21
N LEU A 50 4.74 -6.84 -1.90
CA LEU A 50 5.52 -5.61 -1.89
C LEU A 50 6.68 -5.68 -0.90
N SER A 51 6.47 -6.23 0.30
CA SER A 51 7.53 -6.42 1.30
C SER A 51 8.62 -7.36 0.81
N VAL A 52 8.28 -8.48 0.18
CA VAL A 52 9.28 -9.40 -0.40
C VAL A 52 10.11 -8.69 -1.47
N ILE A 53 9.45 -7.99 -2.41
CA ILE A 53 10.13 -7.24 -3.47
C ILE A 53 11.04 -6.16 -2.87
N TYR A 54 10.53 -5.41 -1.89
CA TYR A 54 11.26 -4.38 -1.18
C TYR A 54 12.53 -4.94 -0.52
N ILE A 55 12.42 -6.04 0.22
CA ILE A 55 13.53 -6.70 0.90
C ILE A 55 14.58 -7.19 -0.10
N ILE A 56 14.18 -7.83 -1.20
CA ILE A 56 15.11 -8.28 -2.25
C ILE A 56 15.89 -7.09 -2.83
N ILE A 57 15.19 -5.99 -3.15
CA ILE A 57 15.83 -4.79 -3.69
C ILE A 57 16.77 -4.16 -2.66
N TYR A 58 16.34 -4.09 -1.40
CA TYR A 58 17.16 -3.56 -0.31
C TYR A 58 18.45 -4.35 -0.14
N LEU A 59 18.38 -5.69 -0.06
CA LEU A 59 19.54 -6.55 0.13
C LEU A 59 20.51 -6.47 -1.07
N LYS A 60 19.96 -6.35 -2.29
CA LYS A 60 20.77 -6.23 -3.51
C LYS A 60 21.46 -4.88 -3.65
N LYS A 61 20.75 -3.77 -3.37
CA LYS A 61 21.23 -2.41 -3.62
C LYS A 61 21.86 -1.75 -2.40
N LYS A 62 21.59 -2.25 -1.19
CA LYS A 62 22.02 -1.70 0.10
C LYS A 62 21.87 -0.17 0.16
N PRO A 63 20.65 0.37 -0.04
CA PRO A 63 20.44 1.81 -0.14
C PRO A 63 20.86 2.53 1.15
N SER A 64 21.33 3.77 1.03
CA SER A 64 21.59 4.63 2.18
C SER A 64 20.30 4.95 2.94
N LEU A 65 20.41 5.26 4.23
CA LEU A 65 19.27 5.65 5.07
C LEU A 65 18.48 6.82 4.45
N LYS A 66 19.19 7.82 3.89
CA LYS A 66 18.57 8.95 3.17
C LYS A 66 17.67 8.47 2.02
N ASN A 67 18.14 7.53 1.20
CA ASN A 67 17.36 7.03 0.07
C ASN A 67 16.13 6.22 0.53
N ILE A 68 16.24 5.49 1.64
CA ILE A 68 15.12 4.76 2.24
C ILE A 68 14.07 5.74 2.75
N LEU A 69 14.48 6.77 3.49
CA LEU A 69 13.58 7.79 4.02
C LEU A 69 12.89 8.57 2.89
N LEU A 70 13.63 8.95 1.84
CA LEU A 70 13.04 9.61 0.66
C LEU A 70 12.03 8.71 -0.05
N TRP A 71 12.31 7.42 -0.17
CA TRP A 71 11.37 6.47 -0.76
C TRP A 71 10.09 6.35 0.06
N PHE A 72 10.18 6.18 1.39
CA PHE A 72 8.99 6.12 2.25
C PHE A 72 8.25 7.45 2.32
N ALA A 73 8.94 8.59 2.24
CA ALA A 73 8.31 9.90 2.15
C ALA A 73 7.48 10.04 0.86
N GLY A 74 8.01 9.60 -0.29
CA GLY A 74 7.27 9.57 -1.54
C GLY A 74 6.06 8.63 -1.47
N PHE A 75 6.27 7.43 -0.93
CA PHE A 75 5.23 6.42 -0.74
C PHE A 75 4.06 6.93 0.11
N LEU A 76 4.35 7.50 1.28
CA LEU A 76 3.34 8.01 2.20
C LEU A 76 2.63 9.25 1.65
N SER A 77 3.40 10.22 1.12
CA SER A 77 2.80 11.46 0.62
C SER A 77 1.82 11.19 -0.52
N PHE A 78 2.20 10.38 -1.50
CA PHE A 78 1.31 10.04 -2.61
C PHE A 78 0.23 9.03 -2.22
N GLY A 79 0.48 8.18 -1.24
CA GLY A 79 -0.58 7.37 -0.62
C GLY A 79 -1.68 8.24 -0.02
N ILE A 80 -1.32 9.28 0.75
CA ILE A 80 -2.27 10.21 1.39
C ILE A 80 -2.93 11.14 0.36
N ILE A 81 -2.16 11.71 -0.57
CA ILE A 81 -2.70 12.59 -1.63
C ILE A 81 -3.73 11.84 -2.47
N SER A 82 -3.43 10.59 -2.86
CA SER A 82 -4.37 9.76 -3.61
C SER A 82 -5.64 9.48 -2.80
N ALA A 83 -5.51 9.21 -1.50
CA ALA A 83 -6.67 9.04 -0.62
C ALA A 83 -7.58 10.27 -0.63
N PHE A 84 -7.00 11.47 -0.47
CA PHE A 84 -7.74 12.72 -0.43
C PHE A 84 -8.47 12.99 -1.75
N ILE A 85 -7.78 12.77 -2.88
CA ILE A 85 -8.37 12.92 -4.22
C ILE A 85 -9.53 11.93 -4.41
N ILE A 86 -9.34 10.67 -4.03
CA ILE A 86 -10.36 9.62 -4.15
C ILE A 86 -11.57 9.93 -3.28
N CYS A 87 -11.39 10.23 -2.00
CA CYS A 87 -12.49 10.65 -1.12
C CYS A 87 -13.26 11.85 -1.72
N GLY A 88 -12.54 12.86 -2.21
CA GLY A 88 -13.18 14.02 -2.85
C GLY A 88 -13.97 13.67 -4.12
N MET A 89 -13.52 12.69 -4.91
CA MET A 89 -14.27 12.21 -6.08
C MET A 89 -15.52 11.42 -5.68
N VAL A 90 -15.46 10.66 -4.58
CA VAL A 90 -16.59 9.89 -4.04
C VAL A 90 -17.68 10.82 -3.53
N ASP A 91 -17.30 11.82 -2.73
CA ASP A 91 -18.23 12.82 -2.19
C ASP A 91 -18.95 13.59 -3.32
N ASN A 92 -18.24 13.85 -4.41
CA ASN A 92 -18.78 14.53 -5.60
C ASN A 92 -19.52 13.59 -6.57
N ARG A 93 -19.67 12.30 -6.27
CA ARG A 93 -20.23 11.25 -7.17
C ARG A 93 -19.61 11.20 -8.56
N THR A 94 -18.36 11.66 -8.70
CA THR A 94 -17.60 11.62 -9.96
C THR A 94 -16.63 10.44 -10.01
N TYR A 95 -16.56 9.67 -8.93
CA TYR A 95 -15.74 8.47 -8.88
C TYR A 95 -16.32 7.34 -9.74
N ILE A 96 -15.43 6.54 -10.33
CA ILE A 96 -15.78 5.46 -11.27
C ILE A 96 -16.65 4.40 -10.58
N LEU A 97 -16.47 4.22 -9.27
CA LEU A 97 -17.28 3.35 -8.43
C LEU A 97 -18.26 4.21 -7.66
N SER A 98 -19.53 4.14 -8.05
CA SER A 98 -20.61 4.75 -7.27
C SER A 98 -20.85 3.87 -6.05
N ALA A 99 -20.82 4.45 -4.85
CA ALA A 99 -21.41 3.84 -3.66
C ALA A 99 -22.85 3.41 -3.98
N SER A 100 -23.04 2.14 -4.34
CA SER A 100 -24.30 1.66 -4.90
C SER A 100 -24.77 0.44 -4.10
N CYS A 101 -25.81 0.68 -3.30
CA CYS A 101 -26.59 -0.34 -2.58
C CYS A 101 -27.35 -1.26 -3.55
N ALA A 102 -26.66 -1.97 -4.43
CA ALA A 102 -27.27 -2.84 -5.45
C ALA A 102 -26.78 -4.30 -5.30
N GLY A 103 -26.69 -4.80 -4.08
CA GLY A 103 -26.36 -6.19 -3.78
C GLY A 103 -26.63 -6.51 -2.32
N GLY A 104 -27.27 -7.64 -2.02
CA GLY A 104 -27.62 -8.05 -0.66
C GLY A 104 -26.37 -8.30 0.18
N CYS A 105 -26.18 -7.51 1.23
CA CYS A 105 -24.98 -7.49 2.07
C CYS A 105 -24.93 -8.65 3.08
N SER A 106 -23.75 -9.27 3.30
CA SER A 106 -23.60 -10.32 4.33
C SER A 106 -22.48 -10.19 5.37
N PHE A 107 -21.61 -9.16 5.38
CA PHE A 107 -20.64 -9.04 6.50
C PHE A 107 -20.05 -7.65 6.82
N MET A 108 -19.87 -6.75 5.85
CA MET A 108 -19.50 -5.35 6.10
C MET A 108 -20.18 -4.48 5.04
N CYS A 109 -21.28 -3.83 5.39
CA CYS A 109 -21.96 -2.91 4.47
C CYS A 109 -21.26 -1.54 4.56
N LEU A 110 -20.04 -1.45 4.04
CA LEU A 110 -19.27 -0.21 4.03
C LEU A 110 -19.69 0.71 2.88
N ASN A 111 -20.83 0.45 2.21
CA ASN A 111 -21.48 1.39 1.30
C ASN A 111 -20.55 1.92 0.19
N GLY A 112 -19.70 1.06 -0.39
CA GLY A 112 -18.77 1.46 -1.44
C GLY A 112 -17.60 2.31 -0.95
N ILE A 113 -17.14 2.12 0.30
CA ILE A 113 -15.86 2.67 0.80
C ILE A 113 -14.84 1.58 1.16
N GLU A 114 -15.16 0.32 0.87
CA GLU A 114 -14.37 -0.88 1.10
C GLU A 114 -12.95 -0.71 0.55
N TYR A 115 -12.79 -0.29 -0.71
CA TYR A 115 -11.50 -0.05 -1.34
C TYR A 115 -10.66 1.04 -0.65
N ILE A 116 -11.29 2.04 -0.01
CA ILE A 116 -10.58 3.08 0.75
C ILE A 116 -9.96 2.44 1.98
N ILE A 117 -10.76 1.68 2.73
CA ILE A 117 -10.31 0.98 3.94
C ILE A 117 -9.20 0.00 3.58
N TYR A 118 -9.40 -0.85 2.58
CA TYR A 118 -8.39 -1.82 2.17
C TYR A 118 -7.10 -1.20 1.64
N ALA A 119 -7.17 -0.06 0.95
CA ALA A 119 -5.98 0.68 0.54
C ALA A 119 -5.19 1.16 1.76
N PHE A 120 -5.86 1.72 2.78
CA PHE A 120 -5.19 2.11 4.02
C PHE A 120 -4.59 0.92 4.77
N PHE A 121 -5.32 -0.19 4.87
CA PHE A 121 -4.80 -1.43 5.47
C PHE A 121 -3.57 -1.95 4.70
N THR A 122 -3.58 -1.87 3.37
CA THR A 122 -2.46 -2.30 2.53
C THR A 122 -1.23 -1.40 2.72
N ILE A 123 -1.43 -0.07 2.70
CA ILE A 123 -0.37 0.91 2.95
C ILE A 123 0.22 0.71 4.35
N GLY A 124 -0.63 0.64 5.37
CA GLY A 124 -0.25 0.43 6.77
C GLY A 124 0.46 -0.90 6.98
N GLY A 125 -0.08 -1.99 6.44
CA GLY A 125 0.50 -3.32 6.53
C GLY A 125 1.89 -3.38 5.94
N PHE A 126 2.08 -2.84 4.73
CA PHE A 126 3.40 -2.78 4.09
C PHE A 126 4.40 -1.93 4.90
N LEU A 127 3.98 -0.81 5.48
CA LEU A 127 4.83 0.02 6.34
C LEU A 127 5.28 -0.73 7.59
N ILE A 128 4.36 -1.42 8.26
CA ILE A 128 4.64 -2.19 9.47
C ILE A 128 5.64 -3.30 9.17
N ILE A 129 5.39 -4.12 8.14
CA ILE A 129 6.29 -5.20 7.75
C ILE A 129 7.68 -4.66 7.40
N SER A 130 7.74 -3.57 6.63
CA SER A 130 9.01 -2.96 6.25
C SER A 130 9.77 -2.38 7.46
N SER A 131 9.05 -1.84 8.44
CA SER A 131 9.63 -1.30 9.67
C SER A 131 10.21 -2.42 10.54
N ILE A 132 9.47 -3.52 10.69
CA ILE A 132 9.93 -4.74 11.38
C ILE A 132 11.20 -5.28 10.72
N PHE A 133 11.23 -5.34 9.39
CA PHE A 133 12.42 -5.74 8.65
C PHE A 133 13.66 -4.89 9.00
N HIS A 134 13.54 -3.55 8.98
CA HIS A 134 14.67 -2.68 9.32
C HIS A 134 15.11 -2.82 10.77
N ILE A 135 14.19 -3.00 11.71
CA ILE A 135 14.49 -3.24 13.13
C ILE A 135 15.29 -4.54 13.27
N ILE A 136 14.79 -5.65 12.70
CA ILE A 136 15.48 -6.95 12.76
C ILE A 136 16.86 -6.85 12.13
N PHE A 137 16.97 -6.21 10.96
CA PHE A 137 18.25 -6.06 10.26
C PHE A 137 19.26 -5.23 11.07
N ALA A 138 18.81 -4.15 11.70
CA ALA A 138 19.65 -3.33 12.57
C ALA A 138 20.14 -4.09 13.82
N VAL A 139 19.25 -4.86 14.46
CA VAL A 139 19.58 -5.70 15.61
C VAL A 139 20.62 -6.76 15.25
N ILE A 140 20.42 -7.51 14.17
CA ILE A 140 21.38 -8.53 13.70
C ILE A 140 22.76 -7.90 13.45
N ARG A 141 22.79 -6.76 12.76
CA ARG A 141 24.04 -6.05 12.45
C ARG A 141 24.76 -5.57 13.72
N TYR A 142 24.02 -5.05 14.70
CA TYR A 142 24.59 -4.62 15.97
C TYR A 142 25.28 -5.77 16.70
N PHE A 143 24.62 -6.94 16.81
CA PHE A 143 25.20 -8.10 17.47
C PHE A 143 26.34 -8.76 16.68
N SER A 144 26.30 -8.72 15.35
CA SER A 144 27.40 -9.21 14.51
C SER A 144 28.67 -8.39 14.75
N ASN A 145 28.57 -7.06 14.71
CA ASN A 145 29.71 -6.17 14.92
C ASN A 145 30.30 -6.27 16.34
N LYS A 146 29.48 -6.59 17.35
CA LYS A 146 29.95 -6.79 18.72
C LYS A 146 30.77 -8.06 18.91
N LYS A 147 30.59 -9.09 18.07
CA LYS A 147 31.38 -10.33 18.14
C LYS A 147 32.77 -10.20 17.51
N GLU A 148 32.99 -9.19 16.68
CA GLU A 148 34.25 -8.95 15.96
C GLU A 148 35.22 -8.01 16.70
N ASN A 149 34.77 -7.39 17.80
CA ASN A 149 35.55 -6.53 18.70
C ASN A 149 35.75 -7.20 20.06
#